data_AF-A0A956X113-F1
#
_entry.id   AF-A0A956X113-F1
#
_cell.length_a   1.000
_cell.length_b   1.000
_cell.length_c   1.000
_cell.angle_alpha   90.00
_cell.angle_beta   90.00
_cell.angle_gamma   90.00
#
_symmetry.space_group_name_H-M   'P 1'
#
loop_
_entity.id
_entity.type
_entity.pdbx_description
1 polymer ?
#
loop_
_entity_poly.entity_id
_entity_poly.type
_entity_poly.pdbx_seq_one_letter_code
_entity_poly.pdbx_strand_id
1 'polypeptide(L)'
;SPWLTAWLIVAYFAAAFVFEALFAESPFCKYLCPIGTFNFVGSTISPLQITSRDTQVCRTCVGKECVNGSAQVLGCGTELFVPQMRSNMDCVLCLDCVRACPHDNVALAARKPLA
;
A
#
# COMPACT_ATOMS: atom_id res chain seq x y z
N SER A 1 22.89 -21.79 17.62
CA SER A 1 24.06 -22.20 16.83
C SER A 1 24.09 -21.39 15.53
N PRO A 2 25.27 -21.13 14.95
CA PRO A 2 25.39 -20.33 13.72
C PRO A 2 24.68 -20.94 12.50
N TRP A 3 24.63 -22.28 12.45
CA TRP A 3 23.99 -23.00 11.36
C TRP A 3 22.47 -22.81 11.35
N LEU A 4 21.83 -22.82 12.52
CA LEU A 4 20.37 -22.69 12.63
C LEU A 4 19.93 -21.28 12.17
N THR A 5 20.69 -20.24 12.55
CA THR A 5 20.45 -18.86 12.10
C THR A 5 20.65 -18.69 10.60
N ALA A 6 21.65 -19.35 10.00
CA ALA A 6 21.89 -19.29 8.56
C ALA A 6 20.70 -19.89 7.77
N TRP A 7 20.22 -21.06 8.19
CA TRP A 7 19.05 -21.69 7.57
C TRP A 7 17.77 -20.87 7.74
N LEU A 8 17.60 -20.21 8.89
CA LEU A 8 16.47 -19.31 9.13
C LEU A 8 16.45 -18.13 8.15
N ILE A 9 17.61 -17.51 7.92
CA ILE A 9 17.75 -16.38 6.99
C ILE A 9 17.45 -16.84 5.55
N VAL A 10 18.01 -17.97 5.13
CA VAL A 10 17.78 -18.52 3.79
C VAL A 10 16.30 -18.85 3.59
N ALA A 11 15.67 -19.51 4.56
CA ALA A 11 14.24 -19.84 4.49
C ALA A 11 13.36 -18.59 4.41
N TYR A 12 13.70 -17.51 5.13
CA TYR A 12 12.96 -16.25 5.10
C TYR A 12 13.00 -15.59 3.72
N PHE A 13 14.17 -15.45 3.12
CA PHE A 13 14.30 -14.85 1.78
C PHE A 13 13.66 -15.74 0.70
N ALA A 14 13.82 -17.05 0.80
CA ALA A 14 13.16 -17.98 -0.12
C ALA A 14 11.63 -17.87 -0.04
N ALA A 15 11.07 -17.79 1.18
CA ALA A 15 9.65 -17.56 1.37
C ALA A 15 9.21 -16.22 0.75
N ALA A 16 9.93 -15.12 1.00
CA ALA A 16 9.61 -13.81 0.44
C ALA A 16 9.52 -13.84 -1.10
N PHE A 17 10.53 -14.43 -1.76
CA PHE A 17 10.53 -14.60 -3.21
C PHE A 17 9.37 -15.44 -3.72
N VAL A 18 9.05 -16.55 -3.05
CA VAL A 18 7.93 -17.41 -3.43
C VAL A 18 6.60 -16.67 -3.28
N PHE A 19 6.42 -15.89 -2.21
CA PHE A 19 5.21 -15.10 -2.00
C PHE A 19 5.04 -14.00 -3.04
N GLU A 20 6.11 -13.28 -3.43
CA GLU A 20 6.04 -12.29 -4.51
C GLU A 20 5.81 -12.93 -5.88
N ALA A 21 6.31 -14.15 -6.10
CA ALA A 21 6.08 -14.86 -7.36
C ALA A 21 4.66 -15.41 -7.51
N LEU A 22 3.99 -15.75 -6.40
CA LEU A 22 2.67 -16.37 -6.41
C LEU A 22 1.51 -15.36 -6.44
N PHE A 23 1.72 -14.11 -5.98
CA PHE A 23 0.67 -13.10 -5.92
C PHE A 23 1.12 -11.80 -6.58
N ALA A 24 0.34 -11.32 -7.54
CA ALA A 24 0.61 -10.05 -8.24
C ALA A 24 0.40 -8.82 -7.34
N GLU A 25 -0.47 -8.95 -6.34
CA GLU A 25 -0.74 -7.94 -5.31
C GLU A 25 0.31 -8.06 -4.21
N SER A 26 1.08 -7.00 -3.91
CA SER A 26 2.28 -6.99 -3.05
C SER A 26 2.02 -7.55 -1.64
N PRO A 27 2.05 -8.88 -1.43
CA PRO A 27 1.44 -9.50 -0.25
C PRO A 27 2.44 -9.49 0.90
N PHE A 28 3.74 -9.40 0.57
CA PHE A 28 4.82 -9.36 1.52
C PHE A 28 4.69 -8.12 2.41
N CYS A 29 4.51 -6.94 1.82
CA CYS A 29 4.34 -5.70 2.58
C CYS A 29 3.05 -5.67 3.43
N LYS A 30 1.99 -6.33 2.97
CA LYS A 30 0.67 -6.33 3.64
C LYS A 30 0.50 -7.42 4.72
N TYR A 31 1.06 -8.61 4.49
CA TYR A 31 0.78 -9.81 5.29
C TYR A 31 2.02 -10.45 5.92
N LEU A 32 3.20 -10.33 5.30
CA LEU A 32 4.38 -11.11 5.71
C LEU A 32 5.47 -10.27 6.38
N CYS A 33 5.57 -8.98 6.06
CA CYS A 33 6.62 -8.09 6.52
C CYS A 33 6.46 -7.84 8.03
N PRO A 34 7.39 -8.33 8.88
CA PRO A 34 7.30 -8.15 10.34
C PRO A 34 7.36 -6.67 10.74
N ILE A 35 8.02 -5.84 9.91
CA ILE A 35 8.03 -4.38 10.05
C ILE A 35 6.64 -3.78 9.77
N GLY A 36 5.83 -4.37 8.89
CA GLY A 36 4.45 -3.94 8.64
C GLY A 36 3.56 -4.08 9.87
N THR A 37 3.70 -5.18 10.61
CA THR A 37 2.96 -5.42 11.87
C THR A 37 3.37 -4.46 12.99
N PHE A 38 4.65 -4.09 13.08
CA PHE A 38 5.10 -3.05 14.02
C PHE A 38 4.70 -1.63 13.57
N ASN A 39 4.68 -1.35 12.27
CA ASN A 39 4.18 -0.09 11.72
C ASN A 39 2.66 0.04 11.79
N PHE A 40 1.91 -1.04 12.06
CA PHE A 40 0.46 -1.04 12.18
C PHE A 40 -0.06 -0.08 13.27
N VAL A 41 0.65 0.00 14.40
CA VAL A 41 0.37 0.99 15.47
C VAL A 41 0.71 2.41 14.98
N GLY A 42 1.84 2.56 14.29
CA GLY A 42 2.25 3.82 13.67
C GLY A 42 1.28 4.33 12.61
N SER A 43 0.72 3.45 11.77
CA SER A 43 -0.28 3.78 10.75
C SER A 43 -1.58 4.27 11.38
N THR A 44 -1.95 3.74 12.54
CA THR A 44 -3.15 4.15 13.30
C THR A 44 -2.97 5.55 13.93
N ILE A 45 -1.78 5.82 14.48
CA ILE A 45 -1.43 7.11 15.12
C ILE A 45 -0.89 8.12 14.10
N SER A 46 -0.72 7.74 12.83
CA SER A 46 -0.23 8.64 11.79
C SER A 46 -1.21 9.81 11.61
N PRO A 47 -0.70 11.07 11.67
CA PRO A 47 -1.50 12.25 11.39
C PRO A 47 -1.71 12.46 9.88
N LEU A 48 -1.17 11.59 9.02
CA LEU A 48 -1.25 11.72 7.56
C LEU A 48 -1.96 10.49 6.96
N GLN A 49 -2.83 10.73 5.99
CA GLN A 49 -3.59 9.71 5.27
C GLN A 49 -3.79 10.12 3.82
N ILE A 50 -3.78 9.14 2.92
CA ILE A 50 -4.19 9.37 1.53
C ILE A 50 -5.69 9.58 1.48
N THR A 51 -6.14 10.63 0.81
CA THR A 51 -7.55 10.92 0.64
C THR A 51 -7.83 11.39 -0.78
N SER A 52 -9.07 11.19 -1.22
CA SER A 52 -9.58 11.83 -2.43
C SER A 52 -10.21 13.17 -2.06
N ARG A 53 -9.85 14.25 -2.76
CA ARG A 53 -10.47 15.58 -2.58
C ARG A 53 -11.94 15.55 -2.98
N ASP A 54 -12.24 14.97 -4.15
CA ASP A 54 -13.60 14.78 -4.64
C ASP A 54 -13.84 13.31 -5.04
N THR A 55 -14.79 12.66 -4.37
CA THR A 55 -15.17 11.28 -4.68
C THR A 55 -15.84 11.13 -6.05
N GLN A 56 -16.48 12.18 -6.58
CA GLN A 56 -17.11 12.16 -7.89
C GLN A 56 -16.07 12.11 -9.03
N VAL A 57 -14.98 12.87 -8.91
CA VAL A 57 -13.85 12.80 -9.87
C VAL A 57 -13.27 11.38 -9.93
N CYS A 58 -13.09 10.75 -8.76
CA CYS A 58 -12.65 9.36 -8.73
C CYS A 58 -13.68 8.40 -9.34
N ARG A 59 -14.99 8.69 -9.27
CA ARG A 59 -16.05 7.85 -9.86
C ARG A 59 -16.15 8.00 -11.38
N THR A 60 -16.03 9.21 -11.90
CA THR A 60 -16.14 9.51 -13.35
C THR A 60 -14.88 9.16 -14.14
N CYS A 61 -13.73 9.06 -13.48
CA CYS A 61 -12.49 8.58 -14.07
C CYS A 61 -12.67 7.13 -14.59
N VAL A 62 -12.56 6.95 -15.91
CA VAL A 62 -12.79 5.64 -16.58
C VAL A 62 -11.59 4.72 -16.41
N GLY A 63 -10.37 5.24 -16.55
CA GLY A 63 -9.14 4.44 -16.50
C GLY A 63 -8.76 3.95 -15.11
N LYS A 64 -9.23 4.62 -14.05
CA LYS A 64 -8.90 4.32 -12.64
C LYS A 64 -7.40 4.13 -12.45
N GLU A 65 -6.60 5.04 -13.02
CA GLU A 65 -5.14 4.96 -13.05
C GLU A 65 -4.54 4.92 -11.64
N CYS A 66 -5.25 5.43 -10.63
CA CYS A 66 -4.86 5.30 -9.22
C CYS A 66 -4.83 3.84 -8.71
N VAL A 67 -5.56 2.92 -9.34
CA VAL A 67 -5.57 1.47 -9.04
C VAL A 67 -4.86 0.69 -10.13
N ASN A 68 -5.22 0.94 -11.40
CA ASN A 68 -4.70 0.18 -12.56
C ASN A 68 -3.28 0.61 -12.98
N GLY A 69 -2.82 1.78 -12.54
CA GLY A 69 -1.58 2.39 -13.02
C GLY A 69 -1.73 3.10 -14.36
N SER A 70 -0.65 3.77 -14.74
CA SER A 70 -0.47 4.41 -16.05
C SER A 70 0.73 3.79 -16.76
N ALA A 71 1.04 4.25 -17.98
CA ALA A 71 2.21 3.78 -18.71
C ALA A 71 3.55 4.10 -18.02
N GLN A 72 3.57 5.06 -17.08
CA GLN A 72 4.78 5.54 -16.42
C GLN A 72 4.81 5.25 -14.91
N VAL A 73 3.66 5.04 -14.29
CA VAL A 73 3.53 4.87 -12.84
C VAL A 73 2.71 3.62 -12.57
N LEU A 74 3.19 2.76 -11.67
CA LEU A 74 2.41 1.62 -11.24
C LEU A 74 1.13 2.08 -10.52
N GLY A 75 0.11 1.23 -10.55
CA GLY A 75 -1.11 1.43 -9.79
C GLY A 75 -0.90 1.21 -8.29
N CYS A 76 -1.99 1.18 -7.54
CA CYS A 76 -1.91 0.78 -6.14
C CYS A 76 -1.59 -0.72 -6.05
N GLY A 77 -0.38 -1.09 -5.61
CA GLY A 77 0.03 -2.51 -5.52
C GLY A 77 -0.78 -3.38 -4.56
N THR A 78 -1.69 -2.79 -3.77
CA THR A 78 -2.67 -3.48 -2.93
C THR A 78 -4.08 -3.44 -3.52
N GLU A 79 -4.24 -3.01 -4.77
CA GLU A 79 -5.51 -2.84 -5.50
C GLU A 79 -6.53 -1.97 -4.74
N LEU A 80 -6.03 -1.07 -3.88
CA LEU A 80 -6.87 -0.28 -3.00
C LEU A 80 -7.43 0.95 -3.72
N PHE A 81 -8.76 1.02 -3.80
CA PHE A 81 -9.43 2.20 -4.33
C PHE A 81 -9.55 3.28 -3.24
N VAL A 82 -8.87 4.42 -3.44
CA VAL A 82 -8.75 5.51 -2.46
C VAL A 82 -10.10 5.95 -1.84
N PRO A 83 -11.19 6.18 -2.59
CA PRO A 83 -12.48 6.57 -2.01
C PRO A 83 -13.15 5.49 -1.14
N GLN A 84 -12.72 4.24 -1.25
CA GLN A 84 -13.22 3.12 -0.45
C GLN A 84 -12.31 2.77 0.73
N MET A 85 -11.16 3.44 0.86
CA MET A 85 -10.23 3.22 1.95
C MET A 85 -10.84 3.66 3.28
N ARG A 86 -10.89 2.74 4.25
CA ARG A 86 -11.45 2.99 5.59
C ARG A 86 -10.37 3.27 6.62
N SER A 87 -9.20 2.66 6.48
CA SER A 87 -8.11 2.81 7.44
C SER A 87 -6.76 3.00 6.75
N ASN A 88 -5.84 3.69 7.43
CA ASN A 88 -4.43 3.74 7.07
C ASN A 88 -3.76 2.36 7.12
N MET A 89 -4.38 1.38 7.76
CA MET A 89 -3.89 0.00 7.81
C MET A 89 -4.01 -0.72 6.46
N ASP A 90 -4.90 -0.24 5.58
CA ASP A 90 -5.10 -0.81 4.25
C ASP A 90 -4.09 -0.25 3.22
N CYS A 91 -3.40 0.84 3.56
CA CYS A 91 -2.49 1.57 2.68
C CYS A 91 -1.05 1.49 3.19
N VAL A 92 -0.14 1.07 2.32
CA VAL A 92 1.31 1.02 2.59
C VAL A 92 2.01 2.37 2.40
N LEU A 93 1.27 3.43 2.10
CA LEU A 93 1.76 4.79 1.89
C LEU A 93 2.88 4.92 0.82
N CYS A 94 2.82 4.13 -0.26
CA CYS A 94 3.80 4.18 -1.36
C CYS A 94 3.66 5.42 -2.27
N LEU A 95 2.50 6.10 -2.23
CA LEU A 95 2.15 7.29 -3.02
C LEU A 95 2.02 7.07 -4.54
N ASP A 96 2.03 5.84 -5.03
CA ASP A 96 1.87 5.56 -6.46
C ASP A 96 0.51 6.00 -6.97
N CYS A 97 -0.55 5.84 -6.18
CA CYS A 97 -1.89 6.33 -6.53
C CYS A 97 -1.98 7.86 -6.64
N VAL A 98 -1.17 8.61 -5.90
CA VAL A 98 -1.07 10.08 -6.02
C VAL A 98 -0.38 10.44 -7.32
N ARG A 99 0.73 9.76 -7.64
CA ARG A 99 1.52 10.00 -8.85
C ARG A 99 0.82 9.56 -10.13
N ALA A 100 0.02 8.50 -10.07
CA ALA A 100 -0.70 7.96 -11.22
C ALA A 100 -2.00 8.72 -11.52
N CYS A 101 -2.53 9.53 -10.58
CA CYS A 101 -3.80 10.22 -10.76
C CYS A 101 -3.67 11.39 -11.76
N PRO A 102 -4.34 11.34 -12.93
CA PRO A 102 -4.25 12.42 -13.92
C PRO A 102 -4.99 13.71 -13.51
N HIS A 103 -5.85 13.63 -12.50
CA HIS A 103 -6.72 14.73 -12.07
C HIS A 103 -6.25 15.46 -10.80
N ASP A 104 -5.05 15.14 -10.27
CA ASP A 104 -4.54 15.67 -8.99
C ASP A 104 -5.57 15.61 -7.84
N ASN A 105 -6.39 14.56 -7.85
CA ASN A 105 -7.52 14.42 -6.92
C ASN A 105 -7.16 13.58 -5.69
N VAL A 106 -6.15 12.71 -5.83
CA VAL A 106 -5.63 11.89 -4.74
C VAL A 106 -4.45 12.62 -4.11
N ALA A 107 -4.54 12.91 -2.81
CA ALA A 107 -3.51 13.66 -2.10
C ALA A 107 -3.27 13.13 -0.69
N LEU A 108 -2.12 13.44 -0.13
CA LEU A 108 -1.83 13.23 1.29
C LEU A 108 -2.49 14.36 2.09
N ALA A 109 -3.41 14.00 2.98
CA ALA A 109 -4.09 14.93 3.86
C ALA A 109 -3.79 14.62 5.32
N ALA A 110 -3.84 15.66 6.15
CA ALA A 110 -3.75 15.50 7.58
C ALA A 110 -5.08 14.95 8.14
N ARG A 111 -4.98 13.99 9.05
CA ARG A 111 -6.09 13.43 9.83
C ARG A 111 -5.83 13.58 11.31
N LYS A 112 -6.89 13.51 12.12
CA LYS A 112 -6.74 13.38 13.57
C LYS A 112 -6.35 11.93 13.89
N PRO A 113 -5.19 11.68 14.51
CA PRO A 113 -4.84 10.34 14.94
C PRO A 113 -5.82 9.90 16.05
N LEU A 114 -6.32 8.65 15.97
CA LEU A 114 -7.29 8.02 16.89
C LEU A 114 -8.78 8.42 16.72
N ALA A 115 -9.20 8.90 15.55
CA ALA A 115 -10.63 9.04 15.22
C ALA A 115 -11.23 7.75 14.62
#